data_AF-T1AYD4-F1
#
_entry.id   AF-T1AYD4-F1
#
_cell.length_a   1.000
_cell.length_b   1.000
_cell.length_c   1.000
_cell.angle_alpha   90.00
_cell.angle_beta   90.00
_cell.angle_gamma   90.00
#
_symmetry.space_group_name_H-M   'P 1'
#
loop_
_entity.id
_entity.type
_entity.pdbx_description
1 polymer ?
#
loop_
_entity_poly.entity_id
_entity_poly.type
_entity_poly.pdbx_seq_one_letter_code
_entity_poly.pdbx_strand_id
1 'polypeptide(L)' 'PRGSGGFGYDPVFLDAARGVAAAELDAALKNHISHRARACTALRAQWPPRSAP' A
#
# COMPACT_ATOMS: atom_id res chain seq x y z
N PRO A 1 -18.47 -4.23 -5.68
CA PRO A 1 -17.47 -4.08 -4.60
C PRO A 1 -17.09 -5.49 -4.10
N ARG A 2 -15.81 -5.75 -3.80
CA ARG A 2 -15.31 -7.09 -3.40
C ARG A 2 -14.32 -6.97 -2.24
N GLY A 3 -14.33 -7.94 -1.32
CA GLY A 3 -13.49 -7.96 -0.12
C GLY A 3 -14.04 -7.11 1.03
N SER A 4 -13.60 -7.43 2.24
CA SER A 4 -14.04 -6.79 3.50
C SER A 4 -12.90 -6.13 4.27
N GLY A 5 -11.66 -6.26 3.80
CA GLY A 5 -10.48 -5.67 4.43
C GLY A 5 -10.22 -4.23 3.99
N GLY A 6 -9.28 -3.57 4.68
CA GLY A 6 -8.86 -2.21 4.34
C GLY A 6 -9.88 -1.15 4.75
N PHE A 7 -9.95 -0.06 3.98
CA PHE A 7 -10.77 1.12 4.24
C PHE A 7 -11.09 1.89 2.94
N GLY A 8 -12.09 2.77 2.99
CA GLY A 8 -12.44 3.65 1.87
C GLY A 8 -12.74 2.89 0.58
N TYR A 9 -12.03 3.21 -0.50
CA TYR A 9 -12.27 2.67 -1.84
C TYR A 9 -11.62 1.31 -2.12
N ASP A 10 -11.01 0.68 -1.13
CA ASP A 10 -10.34 -0.61 -1.30
C ASP A 10 -11.23 -1.70 -1.94
N PRO A 11 -12.55 -1.80 -1.67
CA PRO A 11 -13.40 -2.81 -2.29
C PRO A 11 -13.68 -2.60 -3.78
N VAL A 12 -13.29 -1.45 -4.35
CA VAL A 12 -13.49 -1.12 -5.77
C VAL A 12 -12.19 -0.84 -6.52
N PHE A 13 -11.06 -0.79 -5.81
CA PHE A 13 -9.75 -0.58 -6.41
C PHE A 13 -9.09 -1.91 -6.78
N LEU A 14 -8.92 -2.18 -8.07
CA LEU A 14 -8.41 -3.45 -8.57
C LEU A 14 -6.88 -3.49 -8.65
N ASP A 15 -6.27 -4.55 -8.12
CA ASP A 15 -4.89 -4.93 -8.45
C ASP A 15 -4.88 -5.68 -9.78
N ALA A 16 -4.43 -5.00 -10.84
CA ALA A 16 -4.36 -5.55 -12.19
C ALA A 16 -3.47 -6.81 -12.30
N ALA A 17 -2.44 -6.94 -11.47
CA ALA A 17 -1.54 -8.09 -11.51
C ALA A 17 -2.17 -9.36 -10.93
N ARG A 18 -3.15 -9.21 -10.04
CA ARG A 18 -3.79 -10.33 -9.29
C ARG A 18 -5.27 -10.52 -9.59
N GLY A 19 -5.92 -9.55 -10.24
CA GLY A 19 -7.34 -9.61 -10.60
C GLY A 19 -8.30 -9.46 -9.41
N VAL A 20 -7.80 -9.06 -8.23
CA VAL A 20 -8.58 -8.90 -6.99
C VAL A 20 -8.68 -7.42 -6.60
N ALA A 21 -9.70 -7.06 -5.82
CA ALA A 21 -9.78 -5.75 -5.20
C ALA A 21 -8.77 -5.62 -4.05
N ALA A 22 -8.34 -4.39 -3.74
CA ALA A 22 -7.40 -4.13 -2.66
C ALA A 22 -7.94 -4.56 -1.28
N ALA A 23 -9.25 -4.61 -1.09
CA ALA A 23 -9.90 -5.11 0.12
C ALA A 23 -9.89 -6.65 0.24
N GLU A 24 -9.55 -7.37 -0.83
CA GLU A 24 -9.39 -8.84 -0.84
C GLU A 24 -7.93 -9.26 -0.55
N LEU A 25 -6.98 -8.32 -0.59
CA LEU A 25 -5.59 -8.58 -0.26
C LEU A 25 -5.39 -8.71 1.25
N ASP A 26 -4.53 -9.65 1.65
CA ASP A 26 -3.99 -9.67 3.00
C ASP A 26 -3.32 -8.32 3.34
N ALA A 27 -3.52 -7.87 4.57
CA ALA A 27 -3.05 -6.57 5.02
C ALA A 27 -1.51 -6.46 4.95
N ALA A 28 -0.78 -7.53 5.29
CA ALA A 28 0.68 -7.52 5.23
C ALA A 28 1.17 -7.42 3.78
N LEU A 29 0.57 -8.19 2.87
CA LEU A 29 0.87 -8.09 1.44
C LEU A 29 0.58 -6.68 0.91
N LYS A 30 -0.61 -6.13 1.18
CA LYS A 30 -0.99 -4.78 0.74
C LYS A 30 -0.05 -3.70 1.28
N ASN A 31 0.37 -3.81 2.53
CA ASN A 31 1.33 -2.89 3.14
C ASN A 31 2.71 -2.96 2.48
N HIS A 32 3.05 -4.06 1.81
CA HIS A 32 4.30 -4.22 1.09
C HIS A 32 4.23 -3.70 -0.37
N ILE A 33 3.10 -3.89 -1.06
CA ILE A 33 3.01 -3.65 -2.51
C ILE A 33 2.23 -2.39 -2.91
N SER A 34 1.52 -1.75 -1.98
CA SER A 34 0.65 -0.61 -2.28
C SER A 34 1.42 0.63 -2.78
N HIS A 35 0.68 1.57 -3.39
CA HIS A 35 1.21 2.88 -3.75
C HIS A 35 1.84 3.61 -2.54
N ARG A 36 1.25 3.46 -1.35
CA ARG A 36 1.82 3.96 -0.08
C ARG A 36 3.18 3.35 0.20
N ALA A 37 3.33 2.03 0.09
CA ALA A 37 4.60 1.34 0.30
C ALA A 37 5.68 1.88 -0.65
N ARG A 38 5.36 2.00 -1.93
CA ARG A 38 6.25 2.55 -2.97
C ARG A 38 6.68 3.98 -2.66
N ALA A 39 5.72 4.85 -2.30
CA ALA A 39 5.99 6.23 -1.93
C ALA A 39 6.85 6.33 -0.65
N CYS A 40 6.55 5.54 0.38
CA CYS A 40 7.34 5.50 1.61
C CYS A 40 8.78 5.03 1.35
N THR A 41 8.98 4.01 0.51
CA THR A 41 10.33 3.57 0.10
C THR A 41 11.08 4.66 -0.64
N ALA A 42 10.43 5.34 -1.58
CA ALA A 42 11.03 6.46 -2.32
C ALA A 42 11.36 7.64 -1.39
N LEU A 43 10.51 7.93 -0.41
CA LEU A 43 10.76 8.95 0.61
C LEU A 43 11.95 8.57 1.48
N ARG A 44 12.02 7.33 1.97
CA ARG A 44 13.14 6.85 2.80
C ARG A 44 14.48 6.96 2.08
N ALA A 45 14.53 6.73 0.78
CA ALA A 45 15.75 6.87 -0.01
C ALA A 45 16.27 8.32 -0.11
N GLN A 46 15.37 9.30 0.05
CA GLN A 46 15.68 10.73 0.00
C GLN A 46 15.75 11.37 1.38
N TRP A 47 15.38 10.63 2.43
CA TRP A 47 15.28 11.18 3.77
C TRP A 47 16.70 11.49 4.29
N PRO A 48 17.02 12.76 4.57
CA PRO A 48 18.35 13.10 5.05
C PRO A 48 18.60 12.41 6.40
N PRO A 49 19.86 12.06 6.71
CA PRO A 49 20.20 11.59 8.05
C PRO A 49 19.68 12.60 9.06
N ARG A 50 19.05 12.11 10.14
CA ARG A 50 18.55 12.99 11.19
C ARG A 50 19.76 13.74 11.74
N SER A 51 19.77 15.07 11.61
CA SER A 51 20.78 15.90 12.28
C SER A 51 20.72 15.54 13.76
N ALA A 52 21.82 15.02 14.29
CA ALA A 52 21.93 14.76 15.72
C ALA A 52 21.83 16.11 16.46
N PRO A 53 21.17 16.16 17.63
CA PRO A 53 21.29 17.33 18.50
C PRO A 53 22.76 17.56 18.91
#